data_AF-A0A800AGQ7-F1
#
_entry.id   AF-A0A800AGQ7-F1
#
_cell.length_a   1.000
_cell.length_b   1.000
_cell.length_c   1.000
_cell.angle_alpha   90.00
_cell.angle_beta   90.00
_cell.angle_gamma   90.00
#
_symmetry.space_group_name_H-M   'P 1'
#
loop_
_entity.id
_entity.type
_entity.pdbx_description
1 polymer ?
#
loop_
_entity_poly.entity_id
_entity_poly.type
_entity_poly.pdbx_seq_one_letter_code
_entity_poly.pdbx_strand_id
1 'polypeptide(L)'
;MQKITPEQKEKFFPNGITNGVTIEVYDFISSVLLRSRPDVDGWDGLKALAICEAIYESSWSNQAVQVKDVLEGKVEGYQKEINEYWGIDS
;
A
#
# COMPACT_ATOMS: atom_id res chain seq x y z
N MET A 1 10.85 15.00 24.21
CA MET A 1 9.64 14.72 23.41
C MET A 1 9.11 16.04 22.89
N GLN A 2 9.03 16.22 21.57
CA GLN A 2 8.33 17.38 21.01
C GLN A 2 6.84 17.26 21.34
N LYS A 3 6.23 18.34 21.81
CA LYS A 3 4.79 18.40 22.04
C LYS A 3 4.10 18.65 20.70
N ILE A 4 3.15 17.80 20.36
CA ILE A 4 2.30 17.91 19.17
C ILE A 4 1.32 19.08 19.40
N THR A 5 1.14 19.97 18.41
CA THR A 5 0.17 21.07 18.54
C THR A 5 -1.27 20.54 18.54
N PRO A 6 -2.26 21.31 19.04
CA PRO A 6 -3.67 20.91 18.96
C PRO A 6 -4.12 20.60 17.52
N GLU A 7 -3.65 21.36 16.54
CA GLU A 7 -3.97 21.19 15.12
C GLU A 7 -3.36 19.90 14.56
N GLN A 8 -2.11 19.61 14.91
CA GLN A 8 -1.46 18.36 14.55
C GLN A 8 -2.14 17.17 15.21
N LYS A 9 -2.59 17.32 16.46
CA LYS A 9 -3.32 16.27 17.18
C LYS A 9 -4.66 15.98 16.49
N GLU A 10 -5.41 17.00 16.10
CA GLU A 10 -6.66 16.82 15.36
C GLU A 10 -6.41 16.20 13.99
N LYS A 11 -5.31 16.56 13.31
CA LYS A 11 -4.94 15.96 12.03
C LYS A 11 -4.64 14.46 12.13
N PHE A 12 -3.85 14.03 13.12
CA PHE A 12 -3.42 12.62 13.25
C PHE A 12 -4.40 11.76 14.07
N PHE A 13 -5.18 12.38 14.96
CA PHE A 13 -6.12 11.71 15.87
C PHE A 13 -7.46 12.47 15.87
N PRO A 14 -8.16 12.53 14.72
CA PRO A 14 -9.38 13.29 14.57
C PRO A 14 -10.42 12.83 15.58
N ASN A 15 -11.12 13.77 16.22
CA ASN A 15 -12.09 13.49 17.29
C ASN A 15 -11.53 12.64 18.45
N GLY A 16 -10.21 12.60 18.65
CA GLY A 16 -9.56 11.79 19.68
C GLY A 16 -9.52 10.28 19.38
N ILE A 17 -9.81 9.86 18.14
CA ILE A 17 -9.69 8.47 17.69
C ILE A 17 -8.22 8.07 17.73
N THR A 18 -7.90 6.93 18.36
CA THR A 18 -6.53 6.38 18.45
C THR A 18 -6.37 5.00 17.84
N ASN A 19 -7.46 4.35 17.46
CA ASN A 19 -7.41 3.08 16.74
C ASN A 19 -7.01 3.35 15.28
N GLY A 20 -5.90 2.76 14.83
CA GLY A 20 -5.36 2.98 13.48
C GLY A 20 -6.35 2.65 12.37
N VAL A 21 -7.08 1.53 12.46
CA VAL A 21 -8.09 1.15 11.46
C VAL A 21 -9.21 2.20 11.41
N THR A 22 -9.65 2.69 12.56
CA THR A 22 -10.67 3.75 12.61
C THR A 22 -10.16 5.06 12.01
N ILE A 23 -8.88 5.40 12.18
CA ILE A 23 -8.26 6.58 11.55
C ILE A 23 -8.25 6.42 10.03
N GLU A 24 -7.83 5.28 9.50
CA GLU A 24 -7.82 5.01 8.05
C GLU A 24 -9.23 5.08 7.44
N VAL A 25 -10.23 4.49 8.11
CA VAL A 25 -11.62 4.56 7.64
C VAL A 25 -12.15 6.00 7.67
N TYR A 26 -11.80 6.77 8.70
CA TYR A 26 -12.16 8.18 8.79
C TYR A 26 -11.50 9.00 7.67
N ASP A 27 -10.21 8.79 7.41
CA ASP A 27 -9.47 9.46 6.34
C ASP A 27 -10.06 9.13 4.96
N PHE A 28 -10.39 7.86 4.72
CA PHE A 28 -11.04 7.42 3.48
C PHE A 28 -12.39 8.12 3.27
N ILE A 29 -13.29 8.08 4.26
CA ILE A 29 -14.60 8.73 4.17
C ILE A 29 -14.46 10.25 3.97
N SER A 30 -13.57 10.88 4.74
CA SER A 30 -13.31 12.33 4.65
C SER A 30 -12.78 12.71 3.27
N SER A 31 -11.86 11.93 2.73
CA SER A 31 -11.26 12.16 1.42
C SER A 31 -12.26 12.01 0.28
N VAL A 32 -13.18 11.05 0.37
CA VAL A 32 -14.29 10.91 -0.57
C VAL A 32 -15.23 12.12 -0.51
N LEU A 33 -15.63 12.55 0.69
CA LEU A 33 -16.55 13.67 0.88
C LEU A 33 -15.95 15.00 0.40
N LEU A 34 -14.67 15.23 0.71
CA LEU A 34 -13.95 16.46 0.39
C LEU A 34 -13.31 16.46 -1.01
N ARG A 35 -13.38 15.33 -1.73
CA ARG A 35 -12.66 15.10 -2.99
C ARG A 35 -11.16 15.41 -2.88
N SER A 36 -10.56 15.04 -1.76
CA SER A 36 -9.13 15.19 -1.49
C SER A 36 -8.39 13.86 -1.65
N ARG A 37 -7.06 13.92 -1.69
CA ARG A 37 -6.22 12.73 -1.64
C ARG A 37 -6.18 12.19 -0.20
N PRO A 38 -6.39 10.88 0.03
CA PRO A 38 -6.18 10.26 1.33
C PRO A 38 -4.70 10.24 1.72
N ASP A 39 -4.41 9.93 2.97
CA ASP A 39 -3.04 9.80 3.49
C ASP A 39 -2.29 8.67 2.77
N VAL A 40 -2.98 7.56 2.51
CA VAL A 40 -2.48 6.43 1.71
C VAL A 40 -3.45 6.12 0.58
N ASP A 41 -2.99 6.23 -0.66
CA ASP A 41 -3.79 5.90 -1.84
C ASP A 41 -3.45 4.52 -2.43
N GLY A 42 -4.20 4.12 -3.45
CA GLY A 42 -4.01 2.83 -4.10
C GLY A 42 -2.63 2.64 -4.75
N TRP A 43 -1.97 3.73 -5.17
CA TRP A 43 -0.61 3.65 -5.73
C TRP A 43 0.44 3.47 -4.66
N ASP A 44 0.27 4.11 -3.51
CA ASP A 44 1.13 3.90 -2.34
C ASP A 44 1.01 2.46 -1.84
N GLY A 45 -0.22 1.93 -1.78
CA GLY A 45 -0.49 0.51 -1.50
C GLY A 45 0.14 -0.43 -2.53
N LEU A 46 -0.01 -0.15 -3.83
CA LEU A 46 0.57 -0.97 -4.91
C LEU A 46 2.10 -1.03 -4.82
N LYS A 47 2.77 0.09 -4.55
CA LYS A 47 4.24 0.11 -4.38
C LYS A 47 4.69 -0.70 -3.18
N ALA A 48 3.94 -0.66 -2.07
CA ALA A 48 4.24 -1.47 -0.90
C ALA A 48 4.13 -2.97 -1.22
N LEU A 49 3.08 -3.37 -1.94
CA LEU A 49 2.90 -4.76 -2.40
C LEU A 49 4.00 -5.20 -3.36
N ALA A 50 4.40 -4.35 -4.31
CA ALA A 50 5.46 -4.68 -5.25
C ALA A 50 6.82 -4.93 -4.58
N ILE A 51 7.10 -4.31 -3.42
CA ILE A 51 8.28 -4.62 -2.62
C ILE A 51 8.22 -6.05 -2.08
N CYS A 52 7.07 -6.45 -1.52
CA CYS A 52 6.86 -7.81 -1.03
C CYS A 52 6.99 -8.84 -2.16
N GLU A 53 6.36 -8.56 -3.30
CA GLU A 53 6.39 -9.44 -4.48
C GLU A 53 7.81 -9.54 -5.07
N ALA A 54 8.59 -8.46 -5.11
CA ALA A 54 10.00 -8.51 -5.52
C ALA A 54 10.85 -9.42 -4.61
N ILE A 55 10.54 -9.50 -3.31
CA ILE A 55 11.22 -10.42 -2.38
C ILE A 55 10.87 -11.87 -2.74
N TYR A 56 9.60 -12.16 -3.04
CA TYR A 56 9.17 -13.51 -3.43
C TYR A 56 9.75 -13.92 -4.77
N GLU A 57 9.72 -13.04 -5.77
CA GLU A 57 10.32 -13.28 -7.09
C GLU A 57 11.84 -13.46 -7.01
N SER A 58 12.52 -12.70 -6.15
CA SER A 58 13.95 -12.86 -5.88
C SER A 58 14.25 -14.24 -5.28
N SER A 59 13.45 -14.66 -4.29
CA SER A 59 13.59 -15.99 -3.68
C SER A 59 13.30 -17.12 -4.67
N TRP A 60 12.33 -16.94 -5.56
CA TRP A 60 11.93 -17.94 -6.56
C TRP A 60 12.99 -18.09 -7.65
N SER A 61 13.50 -16.96 -8.17
CA SER A 61 14.48 -16.94 -9.27
C SER A 61 15.92 -17.11 -8.82
N ASN A 62 16.20 -16.97 -7.52
CA ASN A 62 17.55 -16.89 -6.95
C ASN A 62 18.40 -15.78 -7.60
N GLN A 63 17.76 -14.65 -7.95
CA GLN A 63 18.37 -13.48 -8.56
C GLN A 63 17.84 -12.20 -7.94
N ALA A 64 18.62 -11.11 -8.00
CA ALA A 64 18.14 -9.81 -7.57
C ALA A 64 17.03 -9.32 -8.53
N VAL A 65 15.88 -8.96 -7.98
CA VAL A 65 14.72 -8.44 -8.72
C VAL A 65 14.52 -6.96 -8.42
N GLN A 66 14.36 -6.13 -9.45
CA GLN A 66 14.02 -4.73 -9.25
C GLN A 66 12.52 -4.58 -8.97
N VAL A 67 12.17 -3.82 -7.93
CA VAL A 67 10.76 -3.49 -7.61
C VAL A 67 10.04 -2.86 -8.81
N LYS A 68 10.76 -2.07 -9.61
CA LYS A 68 10.24 -1.48 -10.84
C LYS A 68 9.81 -2.54 -11.86
N ASP A 69 10.58 -3.61 -12.01
CA ASP A 69 10.26 -4.66 -12.99
C ASP A 69 9.02 -5.46 -12.56
N VAL A 70 8.77 -5.59 -11.25
CA VAL A 70 7.50 -6.13 -10.71
C VAL A 70 6.33 -5.18 -11.01
N LEU A 71 6.47 -3.88 -10.71
CA LEU A 71 5.43 -2.87 -11.00
C LEU A 71 5.08 -2.78 -12.50
N GLU A 72 6.05 -3.05 -13.36
CA GLU A 72 5.89 -3.05 -14.83
C GLU A 72 5.44 -4.42 -15.38
N GLY A 73 5.22 -5.42 -14.53
CA GLY A 73 4.77 -6.76 -14.93
C GLY A 73 5.80 -7.56 -15.74
N LYS A 74 7.09 -7.25 -15.62
CA LYS A 74 8.18 -7.92 -16.36
C LYS A 74 8.68 -9.18 -15.68
N VAL A 75 8.34 -9.38 -14.41
CA VAL A 75 8.73 -10.53 -13.61
C VAL A 75 7.46 -11.22 -13.17
N GLU A 76 7.36 -12.49 -13.51
CA GLU A 76 6.18 -13.31 -13.25
C GLU A 76 6.63 -14.78 -13.11
N GLY A 77 7.44 -15.04 -12.10
CA GLY A 77 7.91 -16.38 -11.77
C GLY A 77 7.07 -16.96 -10.64
N TYR A 78 7.20 -16.35 -9.47
CA TYR A 78 6.38 -16.65 -8.29
C TYR A 78 4.89 -16.33 -8.54
N GLN A 79 4.59 -15.16 -9.13
CA GLN A 79 3.21 -14.71 -9.33
C GLN A 79 2.43 -15.56 -10.35
N LYS A 80 3.13 -16.30 -11.22
CA LYS A 80 2.54 -17.08 -12.31
C LYS A 80 1.56 -18.14 -11.82
N GLU A 81 1.93 -18.95 -10.83
CA GLU A 81 1.06 -20.01 -10.31
C GLU A 81 -0.22 -19.43 -9.69
N ILE A 82 -0.15 -18.23 -9.11
CA ILE A 82 -1.29 -17.50 -8.55
C ILE A 82 -2.19 -17.01 -9.69
N ASN A 83 -1.61 -16.42 -10.73
CA ASN A 83 -2.33 -15.96 -11.92
C ASN A 83 -3.07 -17.12 -12.61
N GLU A 84 -2.41 -18.26 -12.81
CA GLU A 84 -3.00 -19.47 -13.37
C GLU A 84 -4.17 -19.99 -12.52
N TYR A 85 -4.05 -19.98 -11.19
CA TYR A 85 -5.13 -20.38 -10.28
C TYR A 85 -6.38 -19.49 -10.39
N TRP A 86 -6.18 -18.17 -10.56
CA TRP A 86 -7.28 -17.20 -10.67
C TRP A 86 -7.74 -16.94 -12.11
N GLY A 87 -7.12 -17.54 -13.12
CA GLY A 87 -7.43 -17.31 -14.53
C GLY A 87 -7.11 -15.89 -15.00
N ILE A 88 -6.04 -15.31 -14.47
CA ILE A 88 -5.52 -14.01 -14.88
C ILE A 88 -4.46 -14.28 -15.94
N ASP A 89 -4.80 -14.06 -17.22
CA ASP A 89 -3.85 -14.18 -18.31
C ASP A 89 -2.99 -12.89 -18.40
N SER A 90 -1.66 -13.05 -18.44
CA SER A 90 -0.67 -11.99 -18.65
C SER A 90 -0.40 -11.66 -20.12
#